data_AF-A0A8K0K834-F1
#
_entry.id   AF-A0A8K0K834-F1
#
_cell.length_a   1.000
_cell.length_b   1.000
_cell.length_c   1.000
_cell.angle_alpha   90.00
_cell.angle_beta   90.00
_cell.angle_gamma   90.00
#
_symmetry.space_group_name_H-M   'P 1'
#
loop_
_entity.id
_entity.type
_entity.pdbx_description
1 polymer ?
#
loop_
_entity_poly.entity_id
_entity_poly.type
_entity_poly.pdbx_seq_one_letter_code
_entity_poly.pdbx_strand_id
1 'polypeptide(L)'
;MGPGGVRGYVDLDDPDPEYVLEMLARLGQSILNNEQANSKRGLDLGMSRGFSGSQAAKHLMGLAAANFAGGPGRRRREALLDK
;
A
#
# COMPACT_ATOMS: atom_id res chain seq x y z
N MET A 1 -34.01 22.17 -1.70
CA MET A 1 -33.15 22.76 -2.74
C MET A 1 -31.71 22.35 -2.47
N GLY A 2 -31.17 21.41 -3.24
CA GLY A 2 -29.74 21.07 -3.19
C GLY A 2 -28.95 22.04 -4.08
N PRO A 3 -27.67 22.35 -3.76
CA PRO A 3 -26.89 23.31 -4.54
C PRO A 3 -26.67 22.77 -5.96
N GLY A 4 -27.12 23.52 -6.95
CA GLY A 4 -26.90 23.23 -8.36
C GLY A 4 -25.42 23.29 -8.68
N GLY A 5 -24.84 22.13 -9.01
CA GLY A 5 -23.50 22.07 -9.60
C GLY A 5 -23.52 22.81 -10.94
N VAL A 6 -22.84 23.94 -11.00
CA VAL A 6 -22.67 24.72 -12.22
C VAL A 6 -21.84 23.88 -13.19
N ARG A 7 -22.48 23.21 -14.15
CA ARG A 7 -21.80 22.60 -15.29
C ARG A 7 -21.34 23.73 -16.21
N GLY A 8 -20.10 24.17 -16.06
CA GLY A 8 -19.44 25.03 -17.03
C GLY A 8 -19.22 24.24 -18.32
N TYR A 9 -19.85 24.66 -19.41
CA TYR A 9 -19.54 24.16 -20.74
C TYR A 9 -18.35 24.96 -21.26
N VAL A 10 -17.31 24.26 -21.70
CA VAL A 10 -16.15 24.88 -22.35
C VAL A 10 -16.49 25.01 -23.83
N ASP A 11 -16.51 26.24 -24.34
CA ASP A 11 -16.54 26.47 -25.78
C ASP A 11 -15.15 26.16 -26.33
N LEU A 12 -15.06 25.21 -27.27
CA LEU A 12 -13.80 24.70 -27.80
C LEU A 12 -13.33 25.48 -29.04
N ASP A 13 -14.22 26.29 -29.63
CA ASP A 13 -13.93 27.04 -30.85
C ASP A 13 -13.18 28.36 -30.56
N ASP A 14 -13.38 28.95 -29.37
CA ASP A 14 -12.63 30.11 -28.86
C ASP A 14 -12.48 30.04 -27.33
N PRO A 15 -11.51 29.25 -26.82
CA PRO A 15 -11.38 29.04 -25.39
C PRO A 15 -10.71 30.23 -24.70
N ASP A 16 -11.35 30.75 -23.65
CA ASP A 16 -10.74 31.76 -22.77
C ASP A 16 -9.46 31.20 -22.12
N PRO A 17 -8.27 31.80 -22.39
CA PRO A 17 -7.00 31.33 -21.86
C PRO A 17 -6.95 31.27 -20.34
N GLU A 18 -7.60 32.22 -19.64
CA GLU A 18 -7.61 32.25 -18.18
C GLU A 18 -8.42 31.08 -17.61
N TYR A 19 -9.56 30.79 -18.23
CA TYR A 19 -10.42 29.68 -17.85
C TYR A 19 -9.75 28.31 -18.10
N VAL A 20 -9.03 28.18 -19.22
CA VAL A 20 -8.25 26.96 -19.52
C VAL A 20 -7.13 26.77 -18.49
N LEU A 21 -6.39 27.82 -18.16
CA LEU A 21 -5.34 27.76 -17.14
C LEU A 21 -5.90 27.38 -15.77
N GLU A 22 -7.03 27.95 -15.38
CA GLU A 22 -7.70 27.61 -14.13
C GLU A 22 -8.15 26.13 -14.11
N MET A 23 -8.72 25.66 -15.21
CA MET A 23 -9.13 24.26 -15.35
C MET A 23 -7.96 23.29 -15.27
N LEU A 24 -6.84 23.60 -15.94
CA LEU A 24 -5.60 22.82 -15.87
C LEU A 24 -5.01 22.83 -14.46
N ALA A 25 -5.02 23.96 -13.76
CA ALA A 25 -4.58 24.06 -12.38
C ALA A 25 -5.44 23.20 -11.44
N ARG A 26 -6.76 23.25 -11.59
CA ARG A 26 -7.71 22.40 -10.84
C ARG A 26 -7.51 20.91 -11.13
N LEU A 27 -7.24 20.55 -12.38
CA LEU A 27 -6.93 19.18 -12.78
C LEU A 27 -5.61 18.69 -12.17
N GLY A 28 -4.55 19.50 -12.23
CA GLY A 28 -3.26 19.19 -11.62
C GLY A 28 -3.36 18.95 -10.12
N GLN A 29 -4.10 19.81 -9.41
CA GLN A 29 -4.39 19.63 -7.99
C GLN A 29 -5.21 18.36 -7.72
N SER A 30 -6.21 18.06 -8.57
CA SER A 30 -7.00 16.84 -8.45
C SER A 30 -6.15 15.58 -8.60
N ILE A 31 -5.20 15.56 -9.56
CA ILE A 31 -4.29 14.42 -9.79
C ILE A 31 -3.35 14.22 -8.60
N LEU A 32 -2.72 15.30 -8.10
CA LEU A 32 -1.82 15.23 -6.94
C LEU A 32 -2.55 14.75 -5.67
N ASN A 33 -3.78 15.23 -5.46
CA ASN A 33 -4.62 14.78 -4.35
C ASN A 33 -5.11 13.34 -4.55
N ASN A 34 -5.28 12.88 -5.79
CA ASN A 34 -5.65 11.50 -6.09
C ASN A 34 -4.48 10.53 -5.83
N GLU A 35 -3.23 10.93 -6.05
CA GLU A 35 -2.07 10.04 -5.82
C GLU A 35 -1.98 9.56 -4.36
N GLN A 36 -2.29 10.44 -3.39
CA GLN A 36 -2.36 10.07 -1.98
C GLN A 36 -3.54 9.13 -1.65
N ALA A 37 -4.65 9.23 -2.40
CA ALA A 37 -5.79 8.32 -2.27
C ALA A 37 -5.61 7.00 -3.06
N ASN A 38 -4.67 6.97 -4.01
CA ASN A 38 -4.53 5.95 -5.03
C ASN A 38 -3.27 5.06 -4.90
N SER A 39 -2.66 5.01 -3.72
CA SER A 39 -1.83 3.84 -3.33
C SER A 39 -2.61 2.51 -3.37
N LYS A 40 -3.94 2.55 -3.55
CA LYS A 40 -4.83 1.39 -3.69
C LYS A 40 -5.21 1.01 -5.13
N ARG A 41 -4.85 1.79 -6.17
CA ARG A 41 -4.92 1.35 -7.58
C ARG A 41 -3.60 1.58 -8.29
N GLY A 42 -2.51 1.27 -7.61
CA GLY A 42 -1.29 0.87 -8.32
C GLY A 42 -1.61 -0.36 -9.16
N LEU A 43 -1.14 -0.36 -10.41
CA LEU A 43 -0.91 -1.57 -11.18
C LEU A 43 -0.12 -2.55 -10.29
N ASP A 44 -0.82 -3.42 -9.55
CA ASP A 44 -0.18 -4.42 -8.70
C ASP A 44 0.27 -5.55 -9.61
N LEU A 45 1.53 -5.48 -10.05
CA LEU A 45 2.24 -6.56 -10.76
C LEU A 45 2.42 -7.83 -9.90
N GLY A 46 1.59 -8.02 -8.87
CA GLY A 46 1.65 -9.13 -7.92
C GLY A 46 2.82 -9.02 -6.95
N MET A 47 3.61 -7.94 -7.00
CA MET A 47 4.80 -7.77 -6.17
C MET A 47 4.44 -7.57 -4.69
N SER A 48 3.24 -7.05 -4.38
CA SER A 48 2.79 -6.78 -3.01
C SER A 48 1.94 -7.90 -2.41
N ARG A 49 1.34 -8.77 -3.24
CA ARG A 49 0.37 -9.80 -2.83
C ARG A 49 0.92 -10.86 -1.87
N GLY A 50 2.24 -10.95 -1.75
CA GLY A 50 2.91 -11.85 -0.82
C GLY A 50 3.71 -11.14 0.27
N PHE A 51 3.78 -9.80 0.32
CA PHE A 51 4.72 -9.11 1.21
C PHE A 51 4.38 -9.30 2.69
N SER A 52 3.13 -9.00 3.07
CA SER A 52 2.65 -9.22 4.44
C SER A 52 2.64 -10.71 4.83
N GLY A 53 2.23 -11.59 3.90
CA GLY A 53 2.26 -13.04 4.12
C GLY A 53 3.67 -13.60 4.29
N SER A 54 4.64 -13.14 3.50
CA SER A 54 6.04 -13.53 3.62
C SER A 54 6.68 -12.97 4.89
N GLN A 55 6.28 -11.78 5.33
CA GLN A 55 6.72 -11.20 6.60
C GLN A 55 6.17 -12.01 7.79
N ALA A 56 4.88 -12.33 7.78
CA ALA A 56 4.25 -13.18 8.78
C ALA A 56 4.86 -14.60 8.78
N ALA A 57 5.11 -15.19 7.61
CA ALA A 57 5.72 -16.50 7.48
C ALA A 57 7.17 -16.53 8.00
N LYS A 58 8.00 -15.54 7.66
CA LYS A 58 9.36 -15.40 8.22
C LYS A 58 9.32 -15.28 9.74
N HIS A 59 8.37 -14.51 10.26
CA HIS A 59 8.20 -14.35 11.70
C HIS A 59 7.81 -15.67 12.38
N LEU A 60 6.80 -16.37 11.86
CA LEU A 60 6.35 -17.67 12.37
C LEU A 60 7.46 -18.74 12.28
N MET A 61 8.21 -18.76 11.19
CA MET A 61 9.36 -19.66 11.00
C MET A 61 10.45 -19.38 12.06
N GLY A 62 10.74 -18.11 12.34
CA GLY A 62 11.68 -17.73 13.40
C GLY A 62 11.20 -18.13 14.79
N LEU A 63 9.92 -17.92 15.10
CA LEU A 63 9.32 -18.36 16.36
C LEU A 63 9.34 -19.89 16.49
N ALA A 64 9.01 -20.63 15.43
CA ALA A 64 9.05 -22.08 15.41
C ALA A 64 10.48 -22.61 15.60
N ALA A 65 11.47 -22.01 14.93
CA ALA A 65 12.88 -22.35 15.09
C ALA A 65 13.39 -22.08 16.52
N ALA A 66 12.99 -20.96 17.13
CA ALA A 66 13.33 -20.64 18.52
C ALA A 66 12.67 -21.60 19.53
N ASN A 67 11.42 -22.01 19.25
CA ASN A 67 10.67 -22.93 20.11
C ASN A 67 10.99 -24.40 19.86
N PHE A 68 11.71 -24.73 18.78
CA PHE A 68 12.07 -26.09 18.42
C PHE A 68 12.88 -26.78 19.54
N ALA A 69 12.37 -27.91 20.02
CA ALA A 69 12.92 -28.64 21.16
C ALA A 69 14.38 -29.10 20.92
N GLY A 70 14.76 -29.34 19.67
CA GLY A 70 16.11 -29.74 19.25
C GLY A 70 16.99 -28.60 18.75
N GLY A 71 16.63 -27.33 19.01
CA GLY A 71 17.41 -26.18 18.53
C GLY A 71 18.83 -26.15 19.09
N PRO A 72 19.84 -25.72 18.31
CA PRO A 72 21.22 -25.65 18.75
C PRO A 72 21.35 -24.76 20.00
N GLY A 73 22.04 -25.27 21.04
CA GLY A 73 22.20 -24.59 22.33
C GLY A 73 21.24 -25.05 23.43
N ARG A 74 20.15 -25.77 23.11
CA ARG A 74 19.35 -26.47 24.12
C ARG A 74 20.08 -27.74 24.57
N ARG A 75 20.62 -27.73 25.78
CA ARG A 75 21.19 -28.93 26.41
C ARG A 75 20.06 -29.95 26.59
N ARG A 76 20.19 -31.12 25.95
CA ARG A 76 19.26 -32.24 26.18
C ARG A 76 19.34 -32.57 27.66
N ARG A 77 18.27 -32.34 28.43
CA ARG A 77 18.24 -32.65 29.87
C ARG A 77 18.44 -34.14 30.15
N GLU A 78 18.28 -34.96 29.12
CA GLU A 78 18.46 -36.41 29.15
C GLU A 78 19.93 -36.83 29.30
N ALA A 79 20.89 -35.98 28.89
CA ALA A 79 22.32 -36.28 29.04
C ALA A 79 22.85 -36.09 30.48
N LEU A 80 22.01 -35.64 31.42
CA LEU A 80 22.38 -35.41 32.83
C LEU A 80 21.77 -36.45 33.80
N LEU A 81 20.98 -37.40 33.31
CA LEU A 81 20.27 -38.39 34.14
C LEU A 81 20.86 -39.81 34.08
N ASP A 82 22.02 -39.99 33.46
CA ASP A 82 22.72 -41.29 33.35
C ASP A 82 24.10 -41.28 34.01
N LYS A 83 24.19 -40.78 35.25
CA LYS A 83 25.37 -40.92 36.11
C LYS A 83 24.98 -41.15 37.56
#